data_AF-A0A6P0DJS6-F1
#
_entry.id   AF-A0A6P0DJS6-F1
#
_cell.length_a   1.000
_cell.length_b   1.000
_cell.length_c   1.000
_cell.angle_alpha   90.00
_cell.angle_beta   90.00
_cell.angle_gamma   90.00
#
_symmetry.space_group_name_H-M   'P 1'
#
loop_
_entity.id
_entity.type
_entity.pdbx_description
1 polymer ?
#
loop_
_entity_poly.entity_id
_entity_poly.type
_entity_poly.pdbx_seq_one_letter_code
_entity_poly.pdbx_strand_id
1 'polypeptide(L)'
;MTSILTNTSATAALQTLRSVNANLTKTQTQASSGLRVEKAADNAAYWSISTVMRSDQKAISAVSDALGIGAAKVDTAYEGMSAVIDVLSEFNAKLVASKEPGVDTSKIQDELEQLKQQIVSISNSASFSGQNWLNTFVEDISDSDNNIATVVSAFTRDSSGSVAVNLTKVHLSQTSLFNETGGGILQADPRDVKSIGGMRGSYVDDDGQLRWGTSHGNYALAARTIFTFSGPINFDDPSDEITLDITVDADNPAHNLPGAQSPGKTTAVVIDRSTLDAVDPSWGGVISTYHQYISALDHAMHAAGADASATHVINWKGEIVPDQIAIVTDQYRPNGLNGSYIEISNAANSTNSRGNLADAHAWAGRGSTMTMVFDPFKLAKDGNDPDGVAINFDFSINGGSQKSYSFDRTYVNTLLSKDNGKVENEGEMVTILQSLLNADWPDLIIESTGPSNVTLRTDPNADRLAGAGTSIGFTGINVSIEPIPVINLLDIDVAKFPRAAGAYIDYIETVMQKATSGASALGALQTRIDMQADFASSMQDNLASGIGRLVDADMETVAARSAALQTQQQLAIQSLSIANRAPQTLLELFQ
;
A
#
# COMPACT_ATOMS: atom_id res chain seq x y z
N MET A 1 -102.29 -25.06 15.47
CA MET A 1 -102.55 -26.22 16.35
C MET A 1 -101.34 -26.43 17.24
N THR A 2 -101.48 -26.21 18.54
CA THR A 2 -100.50 -26.56 19.56
C THR A 2 -100.58 -28.06 19.82
N SER A 3 -99.53 -28.81 19.50
CA SER A 3 -99.42 -30.25 19.80
C SER A 3 -98.84 -30.44 21.19
N ILE A 4 -99.48 -31.24 22.04
CA ILE A 4 -98.98 -31.58 23.39
C ILE A 4 -97.73 -32.46 23.32
N LEU A 5 -97.59 -33.25 22.25
CA LEU A 5 -96.44 -34.14 22.02
C LEU A 5 -95.20 -33.41 21.47
N THR A 6 -95.39 -32.23 20.85
CA THR A 6 -94.32 -31.42 20.26
C THR A 6 -94.47 -29.96 20.68
N ASN A 7 -93.81 -29.59 21.77
CA ASN A 7 -93.79 -28.22 22.28
C ASN A 7 -92.87 -27.33 21.41
N THR A 8 -93.43 -26.76 20.36
CA THR A 8 -92.72 -25.89 19.41
C THR A 8 -92.11 -24.66 20.10
N SER A 9 -92.73 -24.13 21.15
CA SER A 9 -92.21 -22.99 21.92
C SER A 9 -90.96 -23.34 22.74
N ALA A 10 -90.94 -24.52 23.36
CA ALA A 10 -89.76 -25.03 24.06
C ALA A 10 -88.63 -25.41 23.10
N THR A 11 -88.95 -25.98 21.93
CA THR A 11 -87.95 -26.28 20.89
C THR A 11 -87.30 -25.01 20.35
N ALA A 12 -88.09 -23.95 20.11
CA ALA A 12 -87.57 -22.64 19.69
C ALA A 12 -86.70 -22.01 20.79
N ALA A 13 -87.13 -22.03 22.04
CA ALA A 13 -86.34 -21.55 23.18
C ALA A 13 -85.03 -22.35 23.37
N LEU A 14 -85.07 -23.68 23.14
CA LEU A 14 -83.90 -24.54 23.19
C LEU A 14 -82.92 -24.28 22.03
N GLN A 15 -83.42 -24.02 20.82
CA GLN A 15 -82.59 -23.60 19.69
C GLN A 15 -81.90 -22.26 19.98
N THR A 16 -82.62 -21.29 20.57
CA THR A 16 -82.05 -20.03 21.03
C THR A 16 -81.00 -20.25 22.12
N LEU A 17 -81.28 -21.08 23.13
CA LEU A 17 -80.32 -21.40 24.20
C LEU A 17 -79.06 -22.09 23.65
N ARG A 18 -79.21 -23.02 22.71
CA ARG A 18 -78.06 -23.67 22.02
C ARG A 18 -77.24 -22.66 21.24
N SER A 19 -77.88 -21.70 20.57
CA SER A 19 -77.20 -20.60 19.87
C SER A 19 -76.46 -19.67 20.84
N VAL A 20 -77.09 -19.28 21.95
CA VAL A 20 -76.45 -18.46 23.00
C VAL A 20 -75.27 -19.19 23.64
N ASN A 21 -75.41 -20.49 23.95
CA ASN A 21 -74.32 -21.31 24.48
C ASN A 21 -73.15 -21.47 23.50
N ALA A 22 -73.44 -21.66 22.20
CA ALA A 22 -72.40 -21.74 21.18
C ALA A 22 -71.64 -20.41 21.05
N ASN A 23 -72.36 -19.28 21.08
CA ASN A 23 -71.75 -17.95 21.05
C ASN A 23 -70.96 -17.65 22.33
N LEU A 24 -71.47 -18.03 23.51
CA LEU A 24 -70.78 -17.88 24.79
C LEU A 24 -69.50 -18.70 24.81
N THR A 25 -69.54 -19.94 24.34
CA THR A 25 -68.35 -20.80 24.21
C THR A 25 -67.31 -20.14 23.29
N LYS A 26 -67.74 -19.61 22.13
CA LYS A 26 -66.85 -18.89 21.21
C LYS A 26 -66.21 -17.67 21.86
N THR A 27 -66.99 -16.84 22.54
CA THR A 27 -66.48 -15.65 23.24
C THR A 27 -65.55 -16.02 24.40
N GLN A 28 -65.83 -17.11 25.12
CA GLN A 28 -64.93 -17.65 26.15
C GLN A 28 -63.62 -18.15 25.55
N THR A 29 -63.65 -18.83 24.40
CA THR A 29 -62.43 -19.24 23.68
C THR A 29 -61.60 -18.01 23.28
N GLN A 30 -62.23 -17.00 22.68
CA GLN A 30 -61.55 -15.74 22.31
C GLN A 30 -60.98 -15.00 23.53
N ALA A 31 -61.70 -15.00 24.67
CA ALA A 31 -61.20 -14.43 25.91
C ALA A 31 -60.00 -15.22 26.47
N SER A 32 -59.99 -16.55 26.31
CA SER A 32 -58.92 -17.41 26.80
C SER A 32 -57.67 -17.38 25.93
N SER A 33 -57.83 -17.34 24.60
CA SER A 33 -56.71 -17.32 23.66
C SER A 33 -56.22 -15.91 23.33
N GLY A 34 -57.02 -14.88 23.64
CA GLY A 34 -56.77 -13.50 23.23
C GLY A 34 -56.92 -13.27 21.72
N LEU A 35 -57.31 -14.28 20.95
CA LEU A 35 -57.37 -14.25 19.50
C LEU A 35 -58.82 -14.27 19.02
N ARG A 36 -59.17 -13.32 18.15
CA ARG A 36 -60.43 -13.30 17.39
C ARG A 36 -60.45 -14.41 16.34
N VAL A 37 -59.29 -14.71 15.74
CA VAL A 37 -59.09 -15.76 14.73
C VAL A 37 -57.96 -16.68 15.20
N GLU A 38 -58.30 -17.83 15.76
CA GLU A 38 -57.34 -18.76 16.33
C GLU A 38 -56.99 -19.88 15.35
N LYS A 39 -58.00 -20.42 14.66
CA LYS A 39 -57.90 -21.52 13.71
C LYS A 39 -58.47 -21.14 12.34
N ALA A 40 -58.09 -21.87 11.30
CA ALA A 40 -58.56 -21.64 9.93
C ALA A 40 -60.09 -21.64 9.80
N ALA A 41 -60.80 -22.40 10.65
CA ALA A 41 -62.25 -22.45 10.67
C ALA A 41 -62.92 -21.13 11.14
N ASP A 42 -62.19 -20.25 11.84
CA ASP A 42 -62.73 -18.98 12.32
C ASP A 42 -62.75 -17.92 11.21
N ASN A 43 -61.66 -17.86 10.42
CA ASN A 43 -61.54 -17.09 9.18
C ASN A 43 -60.32 -17.56 8.38
N ALA A 44 -60.52 -18.32 7.30
CA ALA A 44 -59.43 -18.94 6.54
C ALA A 44 -58.45 -17.91 5.93
N ALA A 45 -58.95 -16.76 5.46
CA ALA A 45 -58.13 -15.74 4.83
C ALA A 45 -57.21 -15.05 5.85
N TYR A 46 -57.77 -14.53 6.96
CA TYR A 46 -56.97 -13.89 8.00
C TYR A 46 -56.04 -14.87 8.72
N TRP A 47 -56.47 -16.11 8.92
CA TRP A 47 -55.62 -17.16 9.49
C TRP A 47 -54.42 -17.48 8.58
N SER A 48 -54.63 -17.61 7.26
CA SER A 48 -53.55 -17.88 6.31
C SER A 48 -52.55 -16.73 6.24
N ILE A 49 -53.04 -15.48 6.13
CA ILE A 49 -52.17 -14.29 6.06
C ILE A 49 -51.35 -14.13 7.35
N SER A 50 -52.01 -14.21 8.51
CA SER A 50 -51.32 -14.08 9.81
C SER A 50 -50.33 -15.22 10.08
N THR A 51 -50.59 -16.44 9.57
CA THR A 51 -49.64 -17.56 9.69
C THR A 51 -48.38 -17.29 8.88
N VAL A 52 -48.50 -16.78 7.65
CA VAL A 52 -47.35 -16.35 6.84
C VAL A 52 -46.60 -15.22 7.54
N MET A 53 -47.31 -14.19 8.03
CA MET A 53 -46.68 -13.07 8.75
C MET A 53 -45.97 -13.51 10.03
N ARG A 54 -46.53 -14.47 10.80
CA ARG A 54 -45.87 -15.06 11.97
C ARG A 54 -44.61 -15.84 11.59
N SER A 55 -44.64 -16.53 10.45
CA SER A 55 -43.45 -17.18 9.89
C SER A 55 -42.38 -16.15 9.52
N ASP A 56 -42.78 -15.06 8.86
CA ASP A 56 -41.88 -13.97 8.49
C ASP A 56 -41.26 -13.30 9.73
N GLN A 57 -42.06 -13.04 10.77
CA GLN A 57 -41.59 -12.47 12.03
C GLN A 57 -40.51 -13.36 12.68
N LYS A 58 -40.70 -14.68 12.69
CA LYS A 58 -39.69 -15.63 13.19
C LYS A 58 -38.42 -15.62 12.35
N ALA A 59 -38.54 -15.56 11.03
CA ALA A 59 -37.39 -15.49 10.14
C ALA A 59 -36.58 -14.20 10.36
N ILE A 60 -37.26 -13.06 10.50
CA ILE A 60 -36.59 -11.77 10.76
C ILE A 60 -35.97 -11.74 12.16
N SER A 61 -36.60 -12.36 13.17
CA SER A 61 -36.01 -12.53 14.50
C SER A 61 -34.67 -13.27 14.44
N ALA A 62 -34.63 -14.41 13.74
CA ALA A 62 -33.38 -15.17 13.57
C ALA A 62 -32.30 -14.37 12.82
N VAL A 63 -32.70 -13.50 11.90
CA VAL A 63 -31.77 -12.62 11.16
C VAL A 63 -31.30 -11.46 12.02
N SER A 64 -32.14 -10.90 12.88
CA SER A 64 -31.76 -9.91 13.87
C SER A 64 -30.71 -10.45 14.82
N ASP A 65 -30.87 -11.70 15.28
CA ASP A 65 -29.86 -12.38 16.11
C ASP A 65 -28.54 -12.53 15.36
N ALA A 66 -28.60 -12.96 14.08
CA ALA A 66 -27.41 -13.11 13.23
C ALA A 66 -26.71 -11.77 12.93
N LEU A 67 -27.46 -10.70 12.71
CA LEU A 67 -26.94 -9.33 12.56
C LEU A 67 -26.29 -8.86 13.87
N GLY A 68 -26.89 -9.14 15.02
CA GLY A 68 -26.31 -8.82 16.33
C GLY A 68 -24.98 -9.54 16.59
N ILE A 69 -24.87 -10.81 16.22
CA ILE A 69 -23.60 -11.56 16.26
C ILE A 69 -22.58 -10.95 15.29
N GLY A 70 -23.02 -10.55 14.10
CA GLY A 70 -22.18 -9.87 13.11
C GLY A 70 -21.65 -8.53 13.59
N ALA A 71 -22.52 -7.69 14.17
CA ALA A 71 -22.17 -6.43 14.79
C ALA A 71 -21.14 -6.63 15.89
N ALA A 72 -21.38 -7.52 16.86
CA ALA A 72 -20.44 -7.77 17.96
C ALA A 72 -19.04 -8.20 17.47
N LYS A 73 -18.97 -8.94 16.37
CA LYS A 73 -17.70 -9.36 15.76
C LYS A 73 -16.95 -8.19 15.10
N VAL A 74 -17.65 -7.35 14.34
CA VAL A 74 -17.07 -6.16 13.69
C VAL A 74 -16.64 -5.16 14.76
N ASP A 75 -17.48 -4.93 15.76
CA ASP A 75 -17.23 -4.07 16.92
C ASP A 75 -15.97 -4.50 17.70
N THR A 76 -15.84 -5.80 18.01
CA THR A 76 -14.64 -6.34 18.68
C THR A 76 -13.36 -6.05 17.90
N ALA A 77 -13.40 -6.22 16.56
CA ALA A 77 -12.25 -5.93 15.71
C ALA A 77 -11.98 -4.42 15.60
N TYR A 78 -13.03 -3.60 15.53
CA TYR A 78 -12.93 -2.14 15.46
C TYR A 78 -12.31 -1.56 16.73
N GLU A 79 -12.81 -1.95 17.90
CA GLU A 79 -12.30 -1.50 19.20
C GLU A 79 -10.84 -1.95 19.42
N GLY A 80 -10.53 -3.21 19.06
CA GLY A 80 -9.14 -3.70 19.12
C GLY A 80 -8.19 -2.93 18.20
N MET A 81 -8.64 -2.59 16.98
CA MET A 81 -7.86 -1.79 16.03
C MET A 81 -7.67 -0.36 16.55
N SER A 82 -8.73 0.28 17.06
CA SER A 82 -8.67 1.63 17.63
C SER A 82 -7.68 1.69 18.79
N ALA A 83 -7.75 0.73 19.72
CA ALA A 83 -6.82 0.66 20.85
C ALA A 83 -5.36 0.46 20.38
N VAL A 84 -5.12 -0.31 19.32
CA VAL A 84 -3.76 -0.46 18.76
C VAL A 84 -3.28 0.85 18.11
N ILE A 85 -4.15 1.58 17.41
CA ILE A 85 -3.79 2.90 16.84
C ILE A 85 -3.35 3.86 17.95
N ASP A 86 -4.05 3.88 19.08
CA ASP A 86 -3.68 4.71 20.23
C ASP A 86 -2.30 4.34 20.79
N VAL A 87 -2.03 3.03 20.94
CA VAL A 87 -0.72 2.56 21.43
C VAL A 87 0.40 2.82 20.42
N LEU A 88 0.13 2.74 19.11
CA LEU A 88 1.09 3.12 18.07
C LEU A 88 1.40 4.62 18.10
N SER A 89 0.43 5.46 18.45
CA SER A 89 0.67 6.89 18.65
C SER A 89 1.64 7.15 19.81
N GLU A 90 1.45 6.45 20.93
CA GLU A 90 2.39 6.49 22.05
C GLU A 90 3.77 5.93 21.66
N PHE A 91 3.80 4.82 20.93
CA PHE A 91 5.03 4.23 20.40
C PHE A 91 5.81 5.23 19.55
N ASN A 92 5.13 5.95 18.67
CA ASN A 92 5.75 6.98 17.84
C ASN A 92 6.35 8.11 18.69
N ALA A 93 5.64 8.55 19.73
CA ALA A 93 6.14 9.57 20.65
C ALA A 93 7.42 9.13 21.38
N LYS A 94 7.53 7.84 21.74
CA LYS A 94 8.74 7.26 22.33
C LYS A 94 9.90 7.20 21.32
N LEU A 95 9.64 6.86 20.06
CA LEU A 95 10.65 6.92 19.01
C LEU A 95 11.18 8.34 18.77
N VAL A 96 10.29 9.34 18.75
CA VAL A 96 10.69 10.75 18.64
C VAL A 96 11.59 11.14 19.83
N ALA A 97 11.22 10.77 21.05
CA ALA A 97 12.04 11.03 22.24
C ALA A 97 13.42 10.36 22.18
N SER A 98 13.56 9.23 21.48
CA SER A 98 14.85 8.52 21.33
C SER A 98 15.87 9.28 20.48
N LYS A 99 15.44 10.26 19.67
CA LYS A 99 16.32 11.10 18.84
C LYS A 99 16.97 12.25 19.60
N GLU A 100 16.50 12.56 20.81
CA GLU A 100 17.02 13.66 21.60
C GLU A 100 18.46 13.39 22.08
N PRO A 101 19.40 14.34 21.90
CA PRO A 101 20.78 14.17 22.36
C PRO A 101 20.88 13.93 23.87
N GLY A 102 21.65 12.92 24.27
CA GLY A 102 21.93 12.62 25.68
C GLY A 102 20.87 11.74 26.38
N VAL A 103 19.89 11.22 25.65
CA VAL A 103 18.91 10.26 26.16
C VAL A 103 19.49 8.84 26.22
N ASP A 104 19.05 8.07 27.23
CA ASP A 104 19.38 6.65 27.40
C ASP A 104 18.43 5.79 26.56
N THR A 105 18.87 5.40 25.36
CA THR A 105 18.06 4.61 24.41
C THR A 105 17.71 3.22 24.92
N SER A 106 18.44 2.66 25.89
CA SER A 106 18.09 1.37 26.50
C SER A 106 16.79 1.46 27.29
N LYS A 107 16.59 2.55 28.04
CA LYS A 107 15.35 2.75 28.82
C LYS A 107 14.16 3.00 27.93
N ILE A 108 14.35 3.76 26.85
CA ILE A 108 13.29 3.94 25.85
C ILE A 108 12.97 2.60 25.19
N GLN A 109 13.96 1.78 24.87
CA GLN A 109 13.73 0.45 24.32
C GLN A 109 12.90 -0.44 25.26
N ASP A 110 13.12 -0.38 26.57
CA ASP A 110 12.31 -1.10 27.56
C ASP A 110 10.84 -0.65 27.52
N GLU A 111 10.58 0.66 27.38
CA GLU A 111 9.23 1.21 27.24
C GLU A 111 8.60 0.79 25.89
N LEU A 112 9.34 0.85 24.79
CA LEU A 112 8.89 0.39 23.48
C LEU A 112 8.53 -1.10 23.50
N GLU A 113 9.30 -1.93 24.22
CA GLU A 113 9.02 -3.37 24.34
C GLU A 113 7.71 -3.64 25.09
N GLN A 114 7.40 -2.85 26.12
CA GLN A 114 6.10 -2.92 26.80
C GLN A 114 4.94 -2.55 25.86
N LEU A 115 5.09 -1.50 25.06
CA LEU A 115 4.08 -1.09 24.08
C LEU A 115 3.89 -2.14 22.98
N LYS A 116 4.96 -2.79 22.49
CA LYS A 116 4.84 -3.94 21.57
C LYS A 116 4.02 -5.06 22.19
N GLN A 117 4.31 -5.43 23.44
CA GLN A 117 3.57 -6.48 24.15
C GLN A 117 2.10 -6.11 24.36
N GLN A 118 1.82 -4.84 24.65
CA GLN A 118 0.46 -4.34 24.75
C GLN A 118 -0.28 -4.47 23.40
N ILE A 119 0.33 -4.06 22.29
CA ILE A 119 -0.24 -4.21 20.94
C ILE A 119 -0.53 -5.68 20.61
N VAL A 120 0.42 -6.58 20.89
CA VAL A 120 0.24 -8.03 20.68
C VAL A 120 -0.89 -8.56 21.56
N SER A 121 -0.97 -8.14 22.82
CA SER A 121 -2.02 -8.55 23.75
C SER A 121 -3.40 -8.09 23.29
N ILE A 122 -3.54 -6.82 22.87
CA ILE A 122 -4.79 -6.28 22.33
C ILE A 122 -5.20 -7.08 21.09
N SER A 123 -4.27 -7.26 20.15
CA SER A 123 -4.50 -8.01 18.90
C SER A 123 -4.97 -9.44 19.17
N ASN A 124 -4.38 -10.14 20.15
CA ASN A 124 -4.79 -11.49 20.54
C ASN A 124 -6.16 -11.53 21.25
N SER A 125 -6.45 -10.52 22.06
CA SER A 125 -7.69 -10.44 22.86
C SER A 125 -8.92 -10.05 22.04
N ALA A 126 -8.73 -9.41 20.87
CA ALA A 126 -9.79 -9.01 19.94
C ALA A 126 -10.41 -10.21 19.18
N SER A 127 -10.80 -11.24 19.94
CA SER A 127 -11.44 -12.45 19.43
C SER A 127 -12.90 -12.50 19.84
N PHE A 128 -13.77 -12.77 18.87
CA PHE A 128 -15.18 -13.01 19.09
C PHE A 128 -15.58 -14.38 18.56
N SER A 129 -16.18 -15.21 19.43
CA SER A 129 -16.59 -16.59 19.09
C SER A 129 -15.47 -17.44 18.47
N GLY A 130 -14.22 -17.27 18.94
CA GLY A 130 -13.05 -18.01 18.47
C GLY A 130 -12.47 -17.54 17.13
N GLN A 131 -12.99 -16.46 16.56
CA GLN A 131 -12.43 -15.83 15.36
C GLN A 131 -11.75 -14.52 15.74
N ASN A 132 -10.61 -14.24 15.13
CA ASN A 132 -9.85 -13.01 15.33
C ASN A 132 -9.53 -12.42 13.95
N TRP A 133 -9.83 -11.14 13.75
CA TRP A 133 -9.61 -10.44 12.48
C TRP A 133 -8.39 -9.51 12.51
N LEU A 134 -7.78 -9.36 13.69
CA LEU A 134 -6.57 -8.56 13.91
C LEU A 134 -5.32 -9.45 14.02
N ASN A 135 -5.47 -10.69 14.48
CA ASN A 135 -4.44 -11.72 14.41
C ASN A 135 -4.96 -12.92 13.61
N THR A 136 -4.37 -13.19 12.46
CA THR A 136 -4.88 -14.17 11.50
C THR A 136 -3.83 -15.21 11.08
N PHE A 137 -4.30 -16.28 10.45
CA PHE A 137 -3.49 -17.27 9.76
C PHE A 137 -4.02 -17.38 8.32
N VAL A 138 -3.39 -16.66 7.40
CA VAL A 138 -3.70 -16.65 5.96
C VAL A 138 -2.41 -16.87 5.19
N GLU A 139 -2.30 -17.98 4.46
CA GLU A 139 -1.06 -18.38 3.78
C GLU A 139 -0.47 -17.27 2.90
N ASP A 140 -1.30 -16.66 2.04
CA ASP A 140 -0.98 -15.45 1.28
C ASP A 140 -2.06 -14.38 1.53
N ILE A 141 -1.79 -13.48 2.48
CA ILE A 141 -2.72 -12.41 2.84
C ILE A 141 -2.94 -11.39 1.71
N SER A 142 -2.07 -11.37 0.70
CA SER A 142 -2.24 -10.49 -0.46
C SER A 142 -3.17 -11.07 -1.52
N ASP A 143 -3.45 -12.38 -1.48
CA ASP A 143 -4.40 -13.01 -2.38
C ASP A 143 -5.84 -12.74 -1.91
N SER A 144 -6.59 -12.04 -2.74
CA SER A 144 -7.98 -11.67 -2.47
C SER A 144 -8.91 -12.86 -2.31
N ASP A 145 -8.58 -14.03 -2.85
CA ASP A 145 -9.40 -15.22 -2.69
C ASP A 145 -9.17 -15.90 -1.33
N ASN A 146 -7.95 -15.81 -0.79
CA ASN A 146 -7.56 -16.44 0.47
C ASN A 146 -7.80 -15.55 1.69
N ASN A 147 -7.86 -14.24 1.51
CA ASN A 147 -7.95 -13.27 2.61
C ASN A 147 -9.37 -12.81 2.97
N ILE A 148 -10.42 -13.58 2.63
CA ILE A 148 -11.81 -13.18 2.86
C ILE A 148 -12.38 -13.78 4.15
N ALA A 149 -12.81 -12.92 5.06
CA ALA A 149 -13.78 -13.27 6.10
C ALA A 149 -15.20 -12.85 5.66
N THR A 150 -16.24 -13.46 6.23
CA THR A 150 -17.63 -13.07 5.97
C THR A 150 -18.37 -12.73 7.25
N VAL A 151 -19.32 -11.81 7.13
CA VAL A 151 -20.26 -11.44 8.19
C VAL A 151 -21.65 -11.21 7.63
N VAL A 152 -22.67 -11.56 8.41
CA VAL A 152 -24.06 -11.27 8.09
C VAL A 152 -24.26 -9.77 8.11
N SER A 153 -24.79 -9.22 7.01
CA SER A 153 -24.83 -7.77 6.80
C SER A 153 -26.16 -7.23 6.32
N ALA A 154 -27.05 -8.07 5.79
CA ALA A 154 -28.39 -7.63 5.40
C ALA A 154 -29.38 -8.79 5.30
N PHE A 155 -30.66 -8.41 5.34
CA PHE A 155 -31.82 -9.25 5.08
C PHE A 155 -32.48 -8.86 3.76
N THR A 156 -32.82 -9.84 2.92
CA THR A 156 -33.63 -9.59 1.72
C THR A 156 -34.79 -10.56 1.60
N ARG A 157 -35.92 -10.05 1.13
CA ARG A 157 -37.07 -10.85 0.70
C ARG A 157 -37.26 -10.66 -0.79
N ASP A 158 -37.27 -11.75 -1.54
CA ASP A 158 -37.49 -11.69 -2.98
C ASP A 158 -38.98 -11.60 -3.32
N SER A 159 -39.28 -11.40 -4.61
CA SER A 159 -40.65 -11.30 -5.12
C SER A 159 -41.44 -12.61 -5.04
N SER A 160 -40.77 -13.75 -4.82
CA SER A 160 -41.39 -15.06 -4.60
C SER A 160 -41.78 -15.27 -3.13
N GLY A 161 -41.39 -14.37 -2.23
CA GLY A 161 -41.59 -14.48 -0.79
C GLY A 161 -40.49 -15.28 -0.08
N SER A 162 -39.42 -15.65 -0.79
CA SER A 162 -38.26 -16.31 -0.18
C SER A 162 -37.42 -15.31 0.58
N VAL A 163 -36.91 -15.76 1.73
CA VAL A 163 -36.10 -14.98 2.66
C VAL A 163 -34.64 -15.40 2.51
N ALA A 164 -33.74 -14.43 2.38
CA ALA A 164 -32.30 -14.66 2.26
C ALA A 164 -31.49 -13.71 3.15
N VAL A 165 -30.33 -14.21 3.60
CA VAL A 165 -29.34 -13.46 4.36
C VAL A 165 -28.17 -13.13 3.44
N ASN A 166 -27.79 -11.86 3.37
CA ASN A 166 -26.65 -11.43 2.58
C ASN A 166 -25.41 -11.28 3.47
N LEU A 167 -24.32 -11.86 3.00
CA LEU A 167 -23.01 -11.77 3.62
C LEU A 167 -22.21 -10.64 2.98
N THR A 168 -21.51 -9.87 3.80
CA THR A 168 -20.47 -8.95 3.33
C THR A 168 -19.12 -9.62 3.50
N LYS A 169 -18.29 -9.53 2.44
CA LYS A 169 -16.89 -9.96 2.46
C LYS A 169 -16.05 -8.89 3.14
N VAL A 170 -15.15 -9.31 4.02
CA VAL A 170 -14.17 -8.47 4.71
C VAL A 170 -12.79 -8.95 4.29
N HIS A 171 -11.99 -8.07 3.70
CA HIS A 171 -10.62 -8.38 3.32
C HIS A 171 -9.70 -8.26 4.54
N LEU A 172 -9.16 -9.40 4.97
CA LEU A 172 -8.30 -9.50 6.14
C LEU A 172 -6.97 -8.77 5.97
N SER A 173 -6.52 -8.50 4.73
CA SER A 173 -5.36 -7.62 4.48
C SER A 173 -5.55 -6.19 4.99
N GLN A 174 -6.80 -5.75 5.18
CA GLN A 174 -7.12 -4.42 5.70
C GLN A 174 -7.30 -4.41 7.22
N THR A 175 -7.45 -5.57 7.87
CA THR A 175 -7.77 -5.65 9.30
C THR A 175 -6.70 -6.38 10.11
N SER A 176 -5.96 -7.31 9.50
CA SER A 176 -4.99 -8.14 10.19
C SER A 176 -3.77 -7.31 10.56
N LEU A 177 -3.61 -7.01 11.85
CA LEU A 177 -2.41 -6.40 12.41
C LEU A 177 -1.22 -7.34 12.32
N PHE A 178 -1.42 -8.60 12.70
CA PHE A 178 -0.44 -9.67 12.58
C PHE A 178 -1.03 -10.83 11.81
N ASN A 179 -0.23 -11.42 10.93
CA ASN A 179 -0.54 -12.68 10.26
C ASN A 179 0.61 -13.65 10.56
N GLU A 180 0.28 -14.90 10.90
CA GLU A 180 1.27 -15.91 11.26
C GLU A 180 2.28 -16.19 10.13
N THR A 181 1.87 -16.06 8.86
CA THR A 181 2.78 -16.20 7.70
C THR A 181 3.42 -14.88 7.25
N GLY A 182 3.16 -13.77 7.95
CA GLY A 182 3.65 -12.43 7.63
C GLY A 182 2.70 -11.58 6.75
N GLY A 183 3.04 -10.31 6.55
CA GLY A 183 2.24 -9.39 5.73
C GLY A 183 1.02 -8.77 6.42
N GLY A 184 0.85 -8.96 7.74
CA GLY A 184 -0.06 -8.14 8.52
C GLY A 184 0.37 -6.66 8.50
N ILE A 185 -0.55 -5.77 8.90
CA ILE A 185 -0.33 -4.31 8.89
C ILE A 185 0.93 -3.90 9.67
N LEU A 186 1.26 -4.62 10.74
CA LEU A 186 2.41 -4.34 11.63
C LEU A 186 3.62 -5.24 11.34
N GLN A 187 3.65 -5.86 10.17
CA GLN A 187 4.72 -6.75 9.71
C GLN A 187 5.25 -6.26 8.36
N ALA A 188 6.45 -6.71 8.01
CA ALA A 188 7.02 -6.46 6.69
C ALA A 188 6.09 -7.03 5.61
N ASP A 189 5.79 -6.22 4.60
CA ASP A 189 4.93 -6.59 3.48
C ASP A 189 5.72 -7.53 2.54
N PRO A 190 5.28 -8.78 2.33
CA PRO A 190 6.00 -9.76 1.52
C PRO A 190 6.04 -9.41 0.03
N ARG A 191 5.33 -8.36 -0.39
CA ARG A 191 5.27 -7.88 -1.77
C ARG A 191 6.37 -6.88 -2.13
N ASP A 192 7.28 -6.57 -1.20
CA ASP A 192 8.45 -5.73 -1.50
C ASP A 192 9.30 -6.34 -2.62
N VAL A 193 9.47 -5.56 -3.69
CA VAL A 193 10.22 -5.94 -4.90
C VAL A 193 11.73 -5.62 -4.80
N LYS A 194 12.16 -4.99 -3.70
CA LYS A 194 13.57 -4.75 -3.37
C LYS A 194 14.34 -4.02 -4.48
N SER A 195 15.48 -4.58 -4.91
CA SER A 195 16.37 -4.00 -5.92
C SER A 195 15.82 -4.06 -7.35
N ILE A 196 14.73 -4.81 -7.59
CA ILE A 196 14.16 -5.04 -8.93
C ILE A 196 15.24 -5.54 -9.90
N GLY A 197 15.85 -6.70 -9.59
CA GLY A 197 16.91 -7.25 -10.44
C GLY A 197 18.14 -6.35 -10.57
N GLY A 198 18.40 -5.49 -9.58
CA GLY A 198 19.49 -4.52 -9.57
C GLY A 198 19.20 -3.19 -10.28
N MET A 199 17.97 -2.99 -10.78
CA MET A 199 17.54 -1.74 -11.41
C MET A 199 17.50 -0.57 -10.42
N ARG A 200 17.17 -0.83 -9.15
CA ARG A 200 17.28 0.15 -8.06
C ARG A 200 18.64 0.02 -7.39
N GLY A 201 19.37 1.13 -7.33
CA GLY A 201 20.58 1.23 -6.52
C GLY A 201 20.21 1.22 -5.05
N SER A 202 20.99 0.52 -4.22
CA SER A 202 20.84 0.60 -2.77
C SER A 202 21.74 1.68 -2.18
N TYR A 203 21.26 2.44 -1.21
CA TYR A 203 22.08 3.33 -0.42
C TYR A 203 21.78 3.13 1.06
N VAL A 204 22.74 3.48 1.90
CA VAL A 204 22.54 3.55 3.34
C VAL A 204 22.25 5.00 3.68
N ASP A 205 21.08 5.26 4.26
CA ASP A 205 20.72 6.61 4.70
C ASP A 205 21.52 7.05 5.95
N ASP A 206 21.36 8.31 6.36
CA ASP A 206 22.04 8.86 7.55
C ASP A 206 21.71 8.10 8.85
N ASP A 207 20.59 7.38 8.81
CA ASP A 207 20.02 6.54 9.84
C ASP A 207 20.61 5.10 9.83
N GLY A 208 21.48 4.79 8.87
CA GLY A 208 22.16 3.49 8.76
C GLY A 208 21.29 2.39 8.14
N GLN A 209 20.14 2.73 7.57
CA GLN A 209 19.21 1.79 6.94
C GLN A 209 19.47 1.67 5.45
N LEU A 210 19.34 0.43 4.94
CA LEU A 210 19.36 0.18 3.51
C LEU A 210 18.05 0.70 2.91
N ARG A 211 18.17 1.63 1.97
CA ARG A 211 17.07 2.21 1.20
C ARG A 211 17.28 1.93 -0.28
N TRP A 212 16.17 1.90 -1.02
CA TRP A 212 16.19 1.78 -2.47
C TRP A 212 16.09 3.16 -3.11
N GLY A 213 17.06 3.49 -3.96
CA GLY A 213 17.06 4.72 -4.73
C GLY A 213 15.98 4.74 -5.80
N THR A 214 15.46 5.93 -6.10
CA THR A 214 14.54 6.18 -7.23
C THR A 214 15.29 6.37 -8.55
N SER A 215 16.62 6.29 -8.52
CA SER A 215 17.48 6.33 -9.68
C SER A 215 18.67 5.39 -9.49
N HIS A 216 19.17 4.86 -10.60
CA HIS A 216 20.39 4.06 -10.65
C HIS A 216 21.00 4.26 -12.03
N GLY A 217 22.20 4.83 -12.07
CA GLY A 217 22.88 5.07 -13.32
C GLY A 217 24.38 5.05 -13.14
N ASN A 218 25.08 4.85 -14.24
CA ASN A 218 26.50 5.03 -14.33
C ASN A 218 26.82 6.30 -15.13
N TYR A 219 27.87 6.99 -14.72
CA TYR A 219 28.42 8.15 -15.40
C TYR A 219 29.94 8.08 -15.32
N ALA A 220 30.63 8.47 -16.38
CA ALA A 220 32.08 8.57 -16.33
C ALA A 220 32.49 10.01 -16.02
N LEU A 221 33.63 10.16 -15.35
CA LEU A 221 34.23 11.47 -15.11
C LEU A 221 35.11 11.87 -16.30
N ALA A 222 35.43 13.16 -16.40
CA ALA A 222 36.45 13.62 -17.35
C ALA A 222 37.81 12.97 -17.05
N ALA A 223 38.58 12.69 -18.10
CA ALA A 223 39.95 12.22 -17.96
C ALA A 223 40.77 13.27 -17.21
N ARG A 224 41.55 12.84 -16.22
CA ARG A 224 42.36 13.74 -15.40
C ARG A 224 43.72 13.16 -15.03
N THR A 225 44.74 14.01 -15.05
CA THR A 225 46.03 13.74 -14.39
C THR A 225 46.09 14.55 -13.10
N ILE A 226 46.74 14.01 -12.06
CA ILE A 226 46.91 14.70 -10.78
C ILE A 226 48.39 14.72 -10.44
N PHE A 227 48.87 15.86 -9.95
CA PHE A 227 50.21 16.00 -9.39
C PHE A 227 50.18 16.91 -8.15
N THR A 228 51.24 16.85 -7.35
CA THR A 228 51.37 17.62 -6.10
C THR A 228 52.33 18.77 -6.29
N PHE A 229 51.85 20.00 -6.11
CA PHE A 229 52.66 21.22 -6.16
C PHE A 229 53.78 21.18 -5.10
N SER A 230 55.00 21.56 -5.49
CA SER A 230 56.18 21.39 -4.64
C SER A 230 57.06 22.65 -4.52
N GLY A 231 56.43 23.78 -4.23
CA GLY A 231 57.12 25.01 -3.84
C GLY A 231 57.21 26.04 -4.96
N PRO A 232 57.79 27.22 -4.65
CA PRO A 232 57.66 28.37 -5.52
C PRO A 232 58.38 28.15 -6.85
N ILE A 233 57.72 28.55 -7.93
CA ILE A 233 58.28 28.56 -9.28
C ILE A 233 58.62 30.01 -9.62
N ASN A 234 59.88 30.26 -9.97
CA ASN A 234 60.39 31.59 -10.28
C ASN A 234 60.62 31.73 -11.79
N PHE A 235 60.11 32.83 -12.34
CA PHE A 235 60.38 33.35 -13.67
C PHE A 235 61.26 34.61 -13.52
N ASP A 236 62.50 34.38 -13.10
CA ASP A 236 63.48 35.41 -12.74
C ASP A 236 64.16 35.99 -14.00
N ASP A 237 64.32 35.17 -15.04
CA ASP A 237 64.77 35.59 -16.37
C ASP A 237 63.56 35.77 -17.33
N PRO A 238 63.52 36.80 -18.18
CA PRO A 238 62.47 36.95 -19.19
C PRO A 238 62.36 35.77 -20.18
N SER A 239 63.39 34.93 -20.29
CA SER A 239 63.39 33.69 -21.09
C SER A 239 63.01 32.43 -20.30
N ASP A 240 62.68 32.56 -19.01
CA ASP A 240 62.17 31.46 -18.22
C ASP A 240 60.79 31.03 -18.72
N GLU A 241 60.64 29.74 -18.97
CA GLU A 241 59.40 29.14 -19.44
C GLU A 241 59.20 27.74 -18.84
N ILE A 242 57.94 27.32 -18.78
CA ILE A 242 57.52 25.93 -18.67
C ILE A 242 56.80 25.60 -19.97
N THR A 243 57.24 24.55 -20.66
CA THR A 243 56.63 24.07 -21.89
C THR A 243 56.08 22.66 -21.68
N LEU A 244 54.96 22.37 -22.31
CA LEU A 244 54.35 21.05 -22.34
C LEU A 244 53.40 20.93 -23.54
N ASP A 245 53.17 19.71 -23.99
CA ASP A 245 52.11 19.39 -24.94
C ASP A 245 50.95 18.72 -24.22
N ILE A 246 49.75 19.25 -24.43
CA ILE A 246 48.49 18.68 -23.94
C ILE A 246 47.79 17.97 -25.09
N THR A 247 47.67 16.64 -25.00
CA THR A 247 46.83 15.87 -25.91
C THR A 247 45.52 15.52 -25.23
N VAL A 248 44.40 15.87 -25.86
CA VAL A 248 43.05 15.56 -25.39
C VAL A 248 42.28 14.68 -26.36
N ASP A 249 41.35 13.87 -25.83
CA ASP A 249 40.35 13.11 -26.59
C ASP A 249 40.89 12.13 -27.64
N ALA A 250 42.04 11.51 -27.34
CA ALA A 250 42.40 10.27 -28.00
C ALA A 250 41.37 9.17 -27.67
N ASP A 251 41.29 8.16 -28.53
CA ASP A 251 40.47 6.97 -28.32
C ASP A 251 41.20 5.92 -27.49
N ASN A 252 40.55 5.37 -26.46
CA ASN A 252 41.16 4.35 -25.61
C ASN A 252 41.30 3.02 -26.38
N PRO A 253 42.54 2.51 -26.59
CA PRO A 253 42.74 1.26 -27.31
C PRO A 253 42.08 0.05 -26.63
N ALA A 254 41.94 0.08 -25.30
CA ALA A 254 41.32 -0.99 -24.54
C ALA A 254 39.80 -1.10 -24.76
N HIS A 255 39.15 -0.05 -25.26
CA HIS A 255 37.71 -0.08 -25.56
C HIS A 255 37.39 -0.79 -26.87
N ASN A 256 38.41 -1.17 -27.66
CA ASN A 256 38.26 -1.95 -28.89
C ASN A 256 37.23 -1.33 -29.86
N LEU A 257 37.24 0.01 -29.95
CA LEU A 257 36.27 0.78 -30.72
C LEU A 257 36.36 0.47 -32.22
N PRO A 258 35.22 0.50 -32.94
CA PRO A 258 35.18 0.28 -34.39
C PRO A 258 35.76 1.46 -35.17
N GLY A 259 36.50 1.15 -36.23
CA GLY A 259 37.14 2.14 -37.11
C GLY A 259 38.53 2.58 -36.64
N ALA A 260 39.10 3.56 -37.33
CA ALA A 260 40.41 4.12 -36.93
C ALA A 260 40.27 4.88 -35.60
N GLN A 261 41.24 4.70 -34.72
CA GLN A 261 41.36 5.43 -33.47
C GLN A 261 41.77 6.88 -33.75
N SER A 262 41.10 7.81 -33.09
CA SER A 262 41.53 9.20 -33.04
C SER A 262 42.83 9.29 -32.22
N PRO A 263 43.88 9.96 -32.74
CA PRO A 263 45.08 10.24 -31.98
C PRO A 263 44.88 11.33 -30.92
N GLY A 264 43.71 11.98 -30.90
CA GLY A 264 43.44 13.15 -30.06
C GLY A 264 43.93 14.45 -30.70
N LYS A 265 43.68 15.56 -30.01
CA LYS A 265 44.15 16.90 -30.36
C LYS A 265 45.31 17.27 -29.45
N THR A 266 46.50 17.43 -30.02
CA THR A 266 47.69 17.90 -29.30
C THR A 266 47.85 19.41 -29.46
N THR A 267 47.98 20.11 -28.35
CA THR A 267 48.19 21.55 -28.27
C THR A 267 49.43 21.84 -27.43
N ALA A 268 50.37 22.60 -27.99
CA ALA A 268 51.53 23.10 -27.25
C ALA A 268 51.11 24.24 -26.31
N VAL A 269 51.51 24.15 -25.05
CA VAL A 269 51.22 25.13 -24.00
C VAL A 269 52.54 25.65 -23.43
N VAL A 270 52.64 26.96 -23.34
CA VAL A 270 53.80 27.67 -22.80
C VAL A 270 53.31 28.53 -21.64
N ILE A 271 53.99 28.42 -20.51
CA ILE A 271 53.83 29.32 -19.37
C ILE A 271 55.13 30.09 -19.28
N ASP A 272 55.05 31.39 -19.49
CA ASP A 272 56.18 32.31 -19.43
C ASP A 272 55.83 33.52 -18.55
N ARG A 273 56.77 34.46 -18.42
CA ARG A 273 56.55 35.67 -17.64
C ARG A 273 55.30 36.45 -18.09
N SER A 274 55.02 36.49 -19.39
CA SER A 274 53.86 37.21 -19.94
C SER A 274 52.54 36.56 -19.52
N THR A 275 52.54 35.23 -19.41
CA THR A 275 51.40 34.44 -18.92
C THR A 275 51.09 34.80 -17.47
N LEU A 276 52.12 34.86 -16.60
CA LEU A 276 51.93 35.22 -15.19
C LEU A 276 51.43 36.66 -15.04
N ASP A 277 52.02 37.60 -15.77
CA ASP A 277 51.62 39.00 -15.72
C ASP A 277 50.19 39.22 -16.27
N ALA A 278 49.75 38.40 -17.25
CA ALA A 278 48.38 38.41 -17.76
C ALA A 278 47.36 37.87 -16.75
N VAL A 279 47.75 36.91 -15.91
CA VAL A 279 46.90 36.37 -14.84
C VAL A 279 46.82 37.34 -13.66
N ASP A 280 47.97 37.75 -13.12
CA ASP A 280 48.04 38.73 -12.03
C ASP A 280 49.45 39.36 -11.96
N PRO A 281 49.60 40.63 -12.38
CA PRO A 281 50.88 41.34 -12.33
C PRO A 281 51.51 41.44 -10.93
N SER A 282 50.71 41.30 -9.86
CA SER A 282 51.20 41.42 -8.48
C SER A 282 52.09 40.25 -8.04
N TRP A 283 52.08 39.13 -8.77
CA TRP A 283 52.88 37.95 -8.43
C TRP A 283 54.38 38.15 -8.66
N GLY A 284 54.77 39.17 -9.44
CA GLY A 284 56.18 39.44 -9.69
C GLY A 284 56.92 38.27 -10.36
N GLY A 285 56.19 37.44 -11.11
CA GLY A 285 56.66 36.23 -11.78
C GLY A 285 57.07 35.10 -10.84
N VAL A 286 56.51 35.06 -9.63
CA VAL A 286 56.69 33.96 -8.71
C VAL A 286 55.34 33.29 -8.43
N ILE A 287 55.23 32.01 -8.78
CA ILE A 287 54.08 31.18 -8.40
C ILE A 287 54.39 30.61 -7.02
N SER A 288 53.75 31.10 -5.96
CA SER A 288 54.02 30.73 -4.57
C SER A 288 53.06 29.67 -4.01
N THR A 289 51.87 29.53 -4.59
CA THR A 289 50.83 28.62 -4.09
C THR A 289 50.26 27.76 -5.23
N TYR A 290 49.70 26.60 -4.88
CA TYR A 290 49.02 25.75 -5.85
C TYR A 290 47.81 26.44 -6.51
N HIS A 291 47.14 27.38 -5.82
CA HIS A 291 46.09 28.22 -6.41
C HIS A 291 46.63 29.08 -7.54
N GLN A 292 47.77 29.75 -7.33
CA GLN A 292 48.42 30.54 -8.37
C GLN A 292 48.86 29.66 -9.54
N TYR A 293 49.36 28.46 -9.25
CA TYR A 293 49.79 27.56 -10.32
C TYR A 293 48.61 27.06 -11.16
N ILE A 294 47.49 26.74 -10.52
CA ILE A 294 46.23 26.41 -11.21
C ILE A 294 45.81 27.56 -12.12
N SER A 295 45.75 28.79 -11.62
CA SER A 295 45.36 29.94 -12.45
C SER A 295 46.32 30.19 -13.62
N ALA A 296 47.63 30.00 -13.43
CA ALA A 296 48.61 30.11 -14.52
C ALA A 296 48.45 29.02 -15.58
N LEU A 297 48.33 27.76 -15.16
CA LEU A 297 48.11 26.61 -16.04
C LEU A 297 46.80 26.76 -16.82
N ASP A 298 45.71 27.10 -16.11
CA ASP A 298 44.38 27.23 -16.70
C ASP A 298 44.35 28.34 -17.74
N HIS A 299 44.92 29.52 -17.43
CA HIS A 299 45.02 30.62 -18.38
C HIS A 299 45.84 30.25 -19.61
N ALA A 300 47.00 29.60 -19.44
CA ALA A 300 47.86 29.19 -20.54
C ALA A 300 47.17 28.16 -21.45
N MET A 301 46.48 27.17 -20.87
CA MET A 301 45.76 26.14 -21.64
C MET A 301 44.58 26.72 -22.42
N HIS A 302 43.80 27.62 -21.82
CA HIS A 302 42.71 28.31 -22.51
C HIS A 302 43.21 29.21 -23.63
N ALA A 303 44.29 29.97 -23.39
CA ALA A 303 44.91 30.83 -24.40
C ALA A 303 45.45 30.02 -25.59
N ALA A 304 45.99 28.83 -25.34
CA ALA A 304 46.48 27.91 -26.36
C ALA A 304 45.36 27.11 -27.06
N GLY A 305 44.16 27.05 -26.48
CA GLY A 305 43.04 26.25 -26.98
C GLY A 305 43.25 24.75 -26.80
N ALA A 306 43.75 24.32 -25.63
CA ALA A 306 44.06 22.92 -25.32
C ALA A 306 42.82 22.03 -25.01
N ASP A 307 41.61 22.61 -24.93
CA ASP A 307 40.36 21.95 -24.48
C ASP A 307 40.53 21.16 -23.16
N ALA A 308 41.36 21.69 -22.26
CA ALA A 308 41.64 21.20 -20.93
C ALA A 308 41.78 22.37 -19.95
N SER A 309 41.43 22.11 -18.69
CA SER A 309 41.45 23.08 -17.59
C SER A 309 42.29 22.56 -16.43
N ALA A 310 42.87 23.49 -15.65
CA ALA A 310 43.52 23.15 -14.39
C ALA A 310 42.56 23.43 -13.23
N THR A 311 42.47 22.50 -12.28
CA THR A 311 41.51 22.60 -11.18
C THR A 311 42.03 21.97 -9.88
N HIS A 312 41.31 22.22 -8.80
CA HIS A 312 41.55 21.63 -7.49
C HIS A 312 41.10 20.18 -7.44
N VAL A 313 41.84 19.34 -6.71
CA VAL A 313 41.36 18.01 -6.34
C VAL A 313 40.41 18.13 -5.16
N ILE A 314 39.24 17.50 -5.28
CA ILE A 314 38.24 17.43 -4.22
C ILE A 314 38.17 15.98 -3.72
N ASN A 315 38.13 15.78 -2.40
CA ASN A 315 37.97 14.46 -1.81
C ASN A 315 36.51 13.99 -1.84
N TRP A 316 36.24 12.76 -1.40
CA TRP A 316 34.89 12.17 -1.39
C TRP A 316 33.88 12.92 -0.49
N LYS A 317 34.34 13.81 0.40
CA LYS A 317 33.50 14.66 1.25
C LYS A 317 33.19 16.03 0.64
N GLY A 318 33.70 16.33 -0.55
CA GLY A 318 33.55 17.65 -1.14
C GLY A 318 34.58 18.68 -0.67
N GLU A 319 35.64 18.27 0.04
CA GLU A 319 36.68 19.19 0.55
C GLU A 319 37.86 19.28 -0.43
N ILE A 320 38.43 20.48 -0.60
CA ILE A 320 39.63 20.71 -1.40
C ILE A 320 40.83 20.03 -0.74
N VAL A 321 41.57 19.24 -1.51
CA VAL A 321 42.83 18.63 -1.10
C VAL A 321 43.97 19.65 -1.34
N PRO A 322 44.64 20.15 -0.28
CA PRO A 322 45.71 21.12 -0.44
C PRO A 322 46.85 20.61 -1.33
N ASP A 323 47.45 21.53 -2.08
CA ASP A 323 48.62 21.30 -2.95
C ASP A 323 48.42 20.30 -4.10
N GLN A 324 47.22 19.72 -4.27
CA GLN A 324 46.92 18.85 -5.41
C GLN A 324 46.27 19.61 -6.55
N ILE A 325 46.89 19.48 -7.72
CA ILE A 325 46.43 20.08 -8.97
C ILE A 325 46.00 18.96 -9.90
N ALA A 326 44.81 19.11 -10.49
CA ALA A 326 44.32 18.24 -11.54
C ALA A 326 44.31 19.00 -12.87
N ILE A 327 44.82 18.40 -13.93
CA ILE A 327 44.51 18.83 -15.29
C ILE A 327 43.42 17.91 -15.81
N VAL A 328 42.30 18.48 -16.22
CA VAL A 328 41.08 17.78 -16.63
C VAL A 328 40.70 18.17 -18.05
N THR A 329 40.10 17.25 -18.79
CA THR A 329 39.55 17.59 -20.11
C THR A 329 38.23 18.37 -19.99
N ASP A 330 38.02 19.39 -20.83
CA ASP A 330 36.85 20.27 -20.72
C ASP A 330 35.56 19.61 -21.18
N GLN A 331 34.41 19.80 -20.53
CA GLN A 331 33.21 18.99 -20.86
C GLN A 331 32.48 19.46 -22.12
N TYR A 332 32.58 20.76 -22.47
CA TYR A 332 31.91 21.35 -23.62
C TYR A 332 32.94 21.73 -24.69
N ARG A 333 33.24 20.78 -25.57
CA ARG A 333 34.25 20.97 -26.62
C ARG A 333 33.60 21.17 -27.98
N PRO A 334 33.96 22.20 -28.74
CA PRO A 334 33.54 22.36 -30.13
C PRO A 334 34.37 21.51 -31.11
N ASN A 335 35.32 20.71 -30.61
CA ASN A 335 36.28 19.96 -31.44
C ASN A 335 35.69 18.70 -32.11
N GLY A 336 34.50 18.26 -31.69
CA GLY A 336 33.81 17.09 -32.27
C GLY A 336 34.49 15.75 -32.00
N LEU A 337 35.46 15.69 -31.08
CA LEU A 337 36.12 14.46 -30.67
C LEU A 337 35.30 13.76 -29.59
N ASN A 338 35.22 12.43 -29.68
CA ASN A 338 34.38 11.60 -28.81
C ASN A 338 35.18 10.86 -27.73
N GLY A 339 36.52 10.88 -27.82
CA GLY A 339 37.40 10.29 -26.83
C GLY A 339 37.32 11.03 -25.49
N SER A 340 37.96 10.45 -24.47
CA SER A 340 38.19 11.15 -23.22
C SER A 340 39.50 10.65 -22.64
N TYR A 341 40.52 11.41 -22.99
CA TYR A 341 41.91 11.14 -22.70
C TYR A 341 42.57 12.46 -22.40
N ILE A 342 43.52 12.44 -21.48
CA ILE A 342 44.44 13.54 -21.30
C ILE A 342 45.85 13.01 -21.22
N GLU A 343 46.77 13.69 -21.88
CA GLU A 343 48.20 13.45 -21.78
C GLU A 343 48.94 14.77 -21.72
N ILE A 344 49.82 14.85 -20.73
CA ILE A 344 50.90 15.81 -20.62
C ILE A 344 52.13 15.08 -21.18
N SER A 345 52.74 15.66 -22.20
CA SER A 345 53.98 15.15 -22.77
C SER A 345 54.95 16.30 -23.02
N ASN A 346 56.23 15.98 -23.21
CA ASN A 346 57.27 16.97 -23.47
C ASN A 346 57.35 18.06 -22.39
N ALA A 347 56.98 17.75 -21.14
CA ALA A 347 57.06 18.72 -20.05
C ALA A 347 58.53 19.08 -19.82
N ALA A 348 58.86 20.37 -19.93
CA ALA A 348 60.19 20.92 -19.73
C ALA A 348 60.11 22.30 -19.07
N ASN A 349 61.21 22.75 -18.47
CA ASN A 349 61.29 24.08 -17.87
C ASN A 349 62.72 24.63 -17.90
N SER A 350 62.85 25.94 -18.04
CA SER A 350 64.10 26.70 -17.79
C SER A 350 64.12 27.38 -16.41
N THR A 351 62.98 27.43 -15.72
CA THR A 351 62.81 27.92 -14.34
C THR A 351 63.56 27.07 -13.29
N ASN A 352 63.54 27.51 -12.02
CA ASN A 352 64.05 26.73 -10.89
C ASN A 352 63.35 25.37 -10.67
N SER A 353 62.07 25.25 -11.07
CA SER A 353 61.24 24.05 -10.92
C SER A 353 59.97 24.18 -11.79
N ARG A 354 59.33 23.07 -12.10
CA ARG A 354 57.99 23.01 -12.71
C ARG A 354 56.91 22.55 -11.74
N GLY A 355 57.14 22.71 -10.43
CA GLY A 355 56.16 22.38 -9.39
C GLY A 355 55.68 20.92 -9.41
N ASN A 356 56.58 19.98 -9.71
CA ASN A 356 56.33 18.55 -9.95
C ASN A 356 55.42 18.20 -11.14
N LEU A 357 55.09 19.15 -12.02
CA LEU A 357 54.47 18.81 -13.30
C LEU A 357 55.39 17.82 -14.04
N ALA A 358 54.83 16.75 -14.58
CA ALA A 358 55.57 15.73 -15.30
C ALA A 358 54.70 15.11 -16.38
N ASP A 359 55.34 14.41 -17.31
CA ASP A 359 54.65 13.64 -18.33
C ASP A 359 53.75 12.59 -17.65
N ALA A 360 52.48 12.59 -18.03
CA ALA A 360 51.46 11.74 -17.44
C ALA A 360 50.28 11.64 -18.40
N HIS A 361 49.59 10.51 -18.38
CA HIS A 361 48.39 10.33 -19.17
C HIS A 361 47.30 9.60 -18.38
N ALA A 362 46.05 9.82 -18.76
CA ALA A 362 44.90 9.16 -18.16
C ALA A 362 43.77 8.99 -19.18
N TRP A 363 43.14 7.81 -19.13
CA TRP A 363 41.93 7.50 -19.89
C TRP A 363 40.73 7.58 -18.96
N ALA A 364 39.63 8.16 -19.41
CA ALA A 364 38.35 8.03 -18.72
C ALA A 364 37.62 6.74 -19.14
N GLY A 365 36.74 6.25 -18.27
CA GLY A 365 35.86 5.13 -18.57
C GLY A 365 34.71 5.50 -19.53
N ARG A 366 33.95 4.50 -19.97
CA ARG A 366 32.65 4.70 -20.64
C ARG A 366 31.53 4.62 -19.60
N GLY A 367 30.90 5.76 -19.34
CA GLY A 367 29.73 5.88 -18.48
C GLY A 367 28.46 5.37 -19.14
N SER A 368 28.45 5.19 -20.47
CA SER A 368 27.36 4.57 -21.25
C SER A 368 27.31 3.05 -21.14
N THR A 369 27.94 2.48 -20.11
CA THR A 369 27.90 1.05 -19.77
C THR A 369 27.60 0.93 -18.28
N MET A 370 26.58 0.15 -17.93
CA MET A 370 26.19 -0.12 -16.56
C MET A 370 26.00 -1.63 -16.39
N THR A 371 26.47 -2.18 -15.28
CA THR A 371 26.24 -3.57 -14.91
C THR A 371 25.49 -3.59 -13.60
N MET A 372 24.31 -4.21 -13.63
CA MET A 372 23.46 -4.41 -12.46
C MET A 372 23.72 -5.80 -11.90
N VAL A 373 23.79 -5.89 -10.57
CA VAL A 373 23.78 -7.17 -9.85
C VAL A 373 22.32 -7.61 -9.73
N PHE A 374 21.98 -8.70 -10.39
CA PHE A 374 20.64 -9.25 -10.44
C PHE A 374 20.29 -9.99 -9.16
N ASP A 375 19.22 -9.54 -8.50
CA ASP A 375 18.52 -10.27 -7.46
C ASP A 375 17.11 -10.67 -7.93
N PRO A 376 16.67 -11.91 -7.71
CA PRO A 376 15.32 -12.34 -8.03
C PRO A 376 14.24 -11.50 -7.32
N PHE A 377 13.15 -11.22 -8.02
CA PHE A 377 12.01 -10.49 -7.47
C PHE A 377 10.68 -11.04 -7.98
N LYS A 378 9.58 -10.66 -7.32
CA LYS A 378 8.22 -11.11 -7.64
C LYS A 378 7.28 -9.91 -7.66
N LEU A 379 6.55 -9.74 -8.77
CA LEU A 379 5.39 -8.87 -8.85
C LEU A 379 4.18 -9.60 -8.30
N ALA A 380 3.82 -9.32 -7.05
CA ALA A 380 2.69 -9.96 -6.40
C ALA A 380 1.34 -9.49 -6.98
N LYS A 381 0.26 -10.21 -6.67
CA LYS A 381 -1.09 -9.69 -6.86
C LYS A 381 -1.31 -8.51 -5.91
N ASP A 382 -2.21 -7.60 -6.27
CA ASP A 382 -2.64 -6.52 -5.38
C ASP A 382 -4.16 -6.55 -5.21
N GLY A 383 -4.63 -7.32 -4.22
CA GLY A 383 -6.06 -7.51 -4.00
C GLY A 383 -6.75 -8.15 -5.20
N ASN A 384 -7.72 -7.43 -5.78
CA ASN A 384 -8.48 -7.90 -6.94
C ASN A 384 -7.86 -7.47 -8.28
N ASP A 385 -6.75 -6.73 -8.27
CA ASP A 385 -6.07 -6.31 -9.49
C ASP A 385 -5.32 -7.51 -10.12
N PRO A 386 -5.75 -7.99 -11.30
CA PRO A 386 -5.06 -9.09 -11.98
C PRO A 386 -3.67 -8.70 -12.46
N ASP A 387 -3.45 -7.41 -12.76
CA ASP A 387 -2.17 -6.87 -13.22
C ASP A 387 -1.18 -6.69 -12.05
N GLY A 388 -1.70 -6.62 -10.83
CA GLY A 388 -0.93 -6.69 -9.59
C GLY A 388 0.05 -5.52 -9.42
N VAL A 389 1.20 -5.78 -8.81
CA VAL A 389 2.22 -4.75 -8.58
C VAL A 389 2.84 -4.30 -9.90
N ALA A 390 2.83 -2.99 -10.15
CA ALA A 390 3.43 -2.36 -11.32
C ALA A 390 4.70 -1.60 -10.95
N ILE A 391 5.70 -1.66 -11.84
CA ILE A 391 6.95 -0.91 -11.76
C ILE A 391 6.96 0.13 -12.87
N ASN A 392 7.10 1.39 -12.49
CA ASN A 392 7.28 2.51 -13.39
C ASN A 392 8.73 3.00 -13.27
N PHE A 393 9.34 3.33 -14.39
CA PHE A 393 10.67 3.92 -14.39
C PHE A 393 10.88 4.72 -15.67
N ASP A 394 11.90 5.55 -15.64
CA ASP A 394 12.38 6.29 -16.77
C ASP A 394 13.79 5.85 -17.13
N PHE A 395 14.16 5.97 -18.41
CA PHE A 395 15.48 5.59 -18.90
C PHE A 395 16.03 6.62 -19.87
N SER A 396 17.34 6.85 -19.80
CA SER A 396 18.08 7.74 -20.70
C SER A 396 19.55 7.34 -20.84
N ILE A 397 20.16 7.80 -21.94
CA ILE A 397 21.56 7.57 -22.29
C ILE A 397 22.19 8.92 -22.67
N ASN A 398 23.41 9.18 -22.20
CA ASN A 398 24.27 10.33 -22.54
C ASN A 398 23.56 11.70 -22.44
N GLY A 399 22.69 11.87 -21.45
CA GLY A 399 21.91 13.10 -21.24
C GLY A 399 20.82 13.36 -22.29
N GLY A 400 20.46 12.35 -23.09
CA GLY A 400 19.35 12.42 -24.04
C GLY A 400 17.98 12.52 -23.36
N SER A 401 16.94 12.85 -24.14
CA SER A 401 15.57 12.97 -23.64
C SER A 401 15.10 11.67 -22.99
N GLN A 402 14.68 11.79 -21.73
CA GLN A 402 14.18 10.69 -20.91
C GLN A 402 12.88 10.10 -21.49
N LYS A 403 12.76 8.77 -21.42
CA LYS A 403 11.57 8.00 -21.84
C LYS A 403 11.04 7.18 -20.68
N SER A 404 9.71 7.11 -20.56
CA SER A 404 9.01 6.42 -19.47
C SER A 404 8.55 5.03 -19.88
N TYR A 405 8.71 4.08 -18.98
CA TYR A 405 8.37 2.67 -19.15
C TYR A 405 7.62 2.15 -17.93
N SER A 406 6.81 1.12 -18.14
CA SER A 406 6.11 0.42 -17.08
C SER A 406 5.98 -1.05 -17.41
N PHE A 407 6.05 -1.90 -16.39
CA PHE A 407 5.70 -3.32 -16.49
C PHE A 407 5.09 -3.81 -15.19
N ASP A 408 4.17 -4.76 -15.32
CA ASP A 408 3.39 -5.33 -14.23
C ASP A 408 3.46 -6.86 -14.23
N ARG A 409 2.71 -7.50 -13.34
CA ARG A 409 2.67 -8.96 -13.22
C ARG A 409 2.20 -9.62 -14.51
N THR A 410 1.16 -9.07 -15.15
CA THR A 410 0.57 -9.60 -16.38
C THR A 410 1.58 -9.54 -17.53
N TYR A 411 2.31 -8.44 -17.65
CA TYR A 411 3.37 -8.26 -18.63
C TYR A 411 4.47 -9.30 -18.46
N VAL A 412 5.00 -9.44 -17.23
CA VAL A 412 6.05 -10.43 -16.92
C VAL A 412 5.58 -11.85 -17.22
N ASN A 413 4.38 -12.20 -16.78
CA ASN A 413 3.79 -13.51 -17.01
C ASN A 413 3.62 -13.82 -18.50
N THR A 414 3.10 -12.87 -19.28
CA THR A 414 2.89 -13.04 -20.72
C THR A 414 4.21 -13.18 -21.45
N LEU A 415 5.18 -12.30 -21.16
CA LEU A 415 6.46 -12.27 -21.85
C LEU A 415 7.32 -13.51 -21.53
N LEU A 416 7.33 -13.95 -20.27
CA LEU A 416 8.14 -15.08 -19.81
C LEU A 416 7.40 -16.42 -19.85
N SER A 417 6.13 -16.43 -20.30
CA SER A 417 5.24 -17.62 -20.27
C SER A 417 5.11 -18.23 -18.86
N LYS A 418 4.87 -17.39 -17.85
CA LYS A 418 4.68 -17.74 -16.44
C LYS A 418 3.29 -17.30 -15.94
N ASP A 419 2.93 -17.69 -14.72
CA ASP A 419 1.69 -17.28 -14.03
C ASP A 419 1.95 -16.74 -12.60
N ASN A 420 3.21 -16.71 -12.18
CA ASN A 420 3.60 -16.49 -10.79
C ASN A 420 4.20 -15.09 -10.53
N GLY A 421 4.39 -14.27 -11.56
CA GLY A 421 4.96 -12.92 -11.50
C GLY A 421 6.44 -12.86 -11.13
N LYS A 422 7.16 -13.99 -11.15
CA LYS A 422 8.56 -14.07 -10.73
C LYS A 422 9.52 -13.84 -11.88
N VAL A 423 10.56 -13.07 -11.58
CA VAL A 423 11.77 -12.94 -12.40
C VAL A 423 12.91 -13.58 -11.60
N GLU A 424 13.42 -14.70 -12.09
CA GLU A 424 14.23 -15.65 -11.30
C GLU A 424 15.70 -15.68 -11.72
N ASN A 425 16.03 -15.19 -12.93
CA ASN A 425 17.39 -15.15 -13.45
C ASN A 425 17.62 -13.93 -14.33
N GLU A 426 18.90 -13.65 -14.60
CA GLU A 426 19.35 -12.51 -15.39
C GLU A 426 18.85 -12.55 -16.84
N GLY A 427 18.67 -13.73 -17.43
CA GLY A 427 18.14 -13.87 -18.80
C GLY A 427 16.69 -13.41 -18.93
N GLU A 428 15.87 -13.67 -17.91
CA GLU A 428 14.50 -13.18 -17.84
C GLU A 428 14.46 -11.65 -17.71
N MET A 429 15.33 -11.07 -16.89
CA MET A 429 15.44 -9.61 -16.76
C MET A 429 15.92 -8.96 -18.07
N VAL A 430 16.89 -9.56 -18.74
CA VAL A 430 17.34 -9.12 -20.08
C VAL A 430 16.17 -9.12 -21.06
N THR A 431 15.35 -10.17 -21.05
CA THR A 431 14.18 -10.27 -21.95
C THR A 431 13.17 -9.15 -21.69
N ILE A 432 12.86 -8.86 -20.42
CA ILE A 432 11.95 -7.76 -20.03
C ILE A 432 12.51 -6.39 -20.45
N LEU A 433 13.78 -6.12 -20.18
CA LEU A 433 14.36 -4.82 -20.53
C LEU A 433 14.47 -4.64 -22.04
N GLN A 434 14.80 -5.70 -22.80
CA GLN A 434 14.84 -5.66 -24.27
C GLN A 434 13.45 -5.38 -24.85
N SER A 435 12.40 -6.02 -24.33
CA SER A 435 11.04 -5.82 -24.83
C SER A 435 10.49 -4.42 -24.53
N LEU A 436 10.98 -3.76 -23.48
CA LEU A 436 10.61 -2.39 -23.13
C LEU A 436 11.44 -1.35 -23.89
N LEU A 437 12.76 -1.52 -23.96
CA LEU A 437 13.69 -0.44 -24.34
C LEU A 437 14.10 -0.44 -25.82
N ASN A 438 14.14 -1.61 -26.50
CA ASN A 438 14.75 -1.72 -27.83
C ASN A 438 14.06 -0.86 -28.91
N ALA A 439 12.75 -0.59 -28.76
CA ALA A 439 12.00 0.20 -29.74
C ALA A 439 12.43 1.68 -29.76
N ASP A 440 12.75 2.24 -28.59
CA ASP A 440 13.20 3.63 -28.46
C ASP A 440 14.73 3.77 -28.50
N TRP A 441 15.45 2.72 -28.09
CA TRP A 441 16.91 2.68 -27.97
C TRP A 441 17.51 1.53 -28.80
N PRO A 442 17.49 1.60 -30.15
CA PRO A 442 17.92 0.50 -31.01
C PRO A 442 19.42 0.15 -30.89
N ASP A 443 20.24 1.12 -30.46
CA ASP A 443 21.68 0.94 -30.26
C ASP A 443 22.04 0.51 -28.83
N LEU A 444 21.03 0.24 -27.98
CA LEU A 444 21.24 -0.29 -26.64
C LEU A 444 21.40 -1.81 -26.70
N ILE A 445 22.52 -2.30 -26.17
CA ILE A 445 22.79 -3.72 -25.99
C ILE A 445 22.51 -4.06 -24.53
N ILE A 446 21.61 -5.01 -24.33
CA ILE A 446 21.22 -5.54 -23.03
C ILE A 446 21.53 -7.02 -23.03
N GLU A 447 22.44 -7.45 -22.15
CA GLU A 447 22.95 -8.81 -22.15
C GLU A 447 23.30 -9.30 -20.74
N SER A 448 23.35 -10.62 -20.56
CA SER A 448 23.94 -11.21 -19.38
C SER A 448 25.44 -11.37 -19.61
N THR A 449 26.26 -10.80 -18.73
CA THR A 449 27.74 -10.86 -18.81
C THR A 449 28.36 -11.80 -17.78
N GLY A 450 27.52 -12.51 -17.02
CA GLY A 450 27.94 -13.47 -15.99
C GLY A 450 26.76 -13.90 -15.11
N PRO A 451 26.99 -14.87 -14.19
CA PRO A 451 25.96 -15.27 -13.23
C PRO A 451 25.57 -14.04 -12.41
N SER A 452 24.27 -13.73 -12.38
CA SER A 452 23.72 -12.56 -11.67
C SER A 452 24.15 -11.19 -12.20
N ASN A 453 24.65 -11.06 -13.43
CA ASN A 453 24.99 -9.75 -14.01
C ASN A 453 24.13 -9.44 -15.24
N VAL A 454 23.41 -8.32 -15.20
CA VAL A 454 22.72 -7.74 -16.36
C VAL A 454 23.45 -6.47 -16.76
N THR A 455 24.02 -6.45 -17.95
CA THR A 455 24.76 -5.30 -18.48
C THR A 455 23.94 -4.59 -19.54
N LEU A 456 23.84 -3.27 -19.39
CA LEU A 456 23.29 -2.35 -20.36
C LEU A 456 24.44 -1.50 -20.91
N ARG A 457 24.63 -1.47 -22.22
CA ARG A 457 25.67 -0.65 -22.85
C ARG A 457 25.25 -0.17 -24.23
N THR A 458 25.72 1.00 -24.63
CA THR A 458 25.56 1.44 -26.02
C THR A 458 26.47 0.65 -26.97
N ASP A 459 25.99 0.40 -28.18
CA ASP A 459 26.78 -0.14 -29.28
C ASP A 459 27.94 0.82 -29.59
N PRO A 460 29.21 0.39 -29.47
CA PRO A 460 30.37 1.20 -29.83
C PRO A 460 30.38 1.72 -31.28
N ASN A 461 29.63 1.09 -32.20
CA ASN A 461 29.48 1.57 -33.59
C ASN A 461 28.62 2.82 -33.69
N ALA A 462 27.61 2.95 -32.82
CA ALA A 462 26.67 4.06 -32.81
C ALA A 462 27.10 5.17 -31.83
N ASP A 463 27.68 4.79 -30.69
CA ASP A 463 28.10 5.70 -29.63
C ASP A 463 29.60 5.53 -29.32
N ARG A 464 30.41 6.50 -29.75
CA ARG A 464 31.85 6.55 -29.46
C ARG A 464 32.22 7.46 -28.29
N LEU A 465 31.25 8.08 -27.61
CA LEU A 465 31.51 9.00 -26.52
C LEU A 465 32.23 8.29 -25.36
N ALA A 466 33.06 9.05 -24.64
CA ALA A 466 33.75 8.62 -23.42
C ALA A 466 33.83 9.75 -22.39
N GLY A 467 34.11 9.40 -21.12
CA GLY A 467 34.25 10.36 -20.03
C GLY A 467 32.97 11.11 -19.67
N ALA A 468 33.10 12.38 -19.26
CA ALA A 468 32.01 13.19 -18.71
C ALA A 468 30.76 13.35 -19.59
N GLY A 469 30.89 13.17 -20.91
CA GLY A 469 29.76 13.19 -21.84
C GLY A 469 28.93 11.91 -21.86
N THR A 470 29.33 10.88 -21.10
CA THR A 470 28.68 9.57 -21.12
C THR A 470 27.94 9.26 -19.83
N SER A 471 26.72 8.75 -20.00
CA SER A 471 25.88 8.29 -18.91
C SER A 471 24.87 7.26 -19.40
N ILE A 472 24.40 6.41 -18.50
CA ILE A 472 23.28 5.50 -18.73
C ILE A 472 22.59 5.27 -17.40
N GLY A 473 21.27 5.27 -17.37
CA GLY A 473 20.61 5.03 -16.10
C GLY A 473 19.10 5.05 -16.13
N PHE A 474 18.58 4.49 -15.05
CA PHE A 474 17.18 4.53 -14.66
C PHE A 474 16.96 5.72 -13.73
N THR A 475 15.84 6.40 -13.91
CA THR A 475 15.35 7.49 -13.05
C THR A 475 13.86 7.29 -12.79
N GLY A 476 13.26 8.04 -11.87
CA GLY A 476 11.81 7.98 -11.63
C GLY A 476 11.27 6.60 -11.22
N ILE A 477 12.10 5.72 -10.64
CA ILE A 477 11.68 4.35 -10.33
C ILE A 477 10.66 4.35 -9.20
N ASN A 478 9.44 3.91 -9.49
CA ASN A 478 8.32 3.86 -8.56
C ASN A 478 7.58 2.52 -8.66
N VAL A 479 7.15 1.99 -7.52
CA VAL A 479 6.36 0.76 -7.42
C VAL A 479 4.96 1.12 -6.93
N SER A 480 3.92 0.60 -7.57
CA SER A 480 2.53 1.04 -7.36
C SER A 480 2.03 0.89 -5.91
N ILE A 481 2.57 -0.05 -5.15
CA ILE A 481 2.16 -0.32 -3.77
C ILE A 481 2.97 0.46 -2.72
N GLU A 482 4.07 1.10 -3.10
CA GLU A 482 4.92 1.85 -2.16
C GLU A 482 4.29 3.22 -1.81
N PRO A 483 4.41 3.69 -0.55
CA PRO A 483 5.18 3.11 0.55
C PRO A 483 4.49 1.89 1.21
N ILE A 484 5.28 0.85 1.48
CA ILE A 484 4.88 -0.33 2.24
C ILE A 484 5.74 -0.49 3.50
N PRO A 485 5.24 -1.16 4.55
CA PRO A 485 6.05 -1.52 5.70
C PRO A 485 7.14 -2.53 5.29
N VAL A 486 8.40 -2.18 5.48
CA VAL A 486 9.58 -3.02 5.12
C VAL A 486 10.25 -3.67 6.33
N ILE A 487 9.79 -3.35 7.54
CA ILE A 487 10.27 -3.91 8.82
C ILE A 487 9.09 -4.49 9.60
N ASN A 488 9.34 -5.34 10.58
CA ASN A 488 8.31 -5.75 11.54
C ASN A 488 8.33 -4.83 12.75
N LEU A 489 7.14 -4.52 13.31
CA LEU A 489 7.02 -3.73 14.55
C LEU A 489 7.85 -4.33 15.68
N LEU A 490 7.86 -5.66 15.78
CA LEU A 490 8.55 -6.39 16.84
C LEU A 490 10.08 -6.30 16.72
N ASP A 491 10.60 -6.05 15.52
CA ASP A 491 12.05 -5.97 15.25
C ASP A 491 12.63 -4.56 15.52
N ILE A 492 11.80 -3.58 15.91
CA ILE A 492 12.25 -2.22 16.22
C ILE A 492 13.14 -2.24 17.48
N ASP A 493 14.39 -1.78 17.33
CA ASP A 493 15.37 -1.73 18.42
C ASP A 493 16.23 -0.45 18.34
N VAL A 494 15.84 0.57 19.11
CA VAL A 494 16.56 1.85 19.17
C VAL A 494 17.82 1.80 20.03
N ALA A 495 17.99 0.76 20.85
CA ALA A 495 19.21 0.57 21.62
C ALA A 495 20.33 0.02 20.72
N LYS A 496 19.99 -0.95 19.86
CA LYS A 496 20.91 -1.56 18.90
C LYS A 496 21.16 -0.69 17.68
N PHE A 497 20.13 0.00 17.19
CA PHE A 497 20.21 0.88 16.03
C PHE A 497 19.71 2.30 16.35
N PRO A 498 20.44 3.10 17.15
CA PRO A 498 19.99 4.44 17.55
C PRO A 498 19.77 5.40 16.37
N ARG A 499 20.54 5.22 15.30
CA ARG A 499 20.41 6.02 14.09
C ARG A 499 19.12 5.69 13.31
N ALA A 500 18.56 4.48 13.47
CA ALA A 500 17.37 4.03 12.74
C ALA A 500 16.04 4.63 13.25
N ALA A 501 16.06 5.45 14.29
CA ALA A 501 14.86 6.01 14.90
C ALA A 501 13.99 6.82 13.90
N GLY A 502 14.59 7.52 12.93
CA GLY A 502 13.84 8.20 11.86
C GLY A 502 13.06 7.22 10.99
N ALA A 503 13.72 6.18 10.48
CA ALA A 503 13.08 5.12 9.70
C ALA A 503 11.97 4.38 10.48
N TYR A 504 12.15 4.18 11.78
CA TYR A 504 11.11 3.58 12.63
C TYR A 504 9.88 4.49 12.77
N ILE A 505 10.06 5.81 12.84
CA ILE A 505 8.95 6.78 12.84
C ILE A 505 8.18 6.70 11.51
N ASP A 506 8.87 6.75 10.37
CA ASP A 506 8.26 6.64 9.03
C ASP A 506 7.45 5.33 8.90
N TYR A 507 8.00 4.23 9.42
CA TYR A 507 7.31 2.94 9.47
C TYR A 507 6.04 3.01 10.32
N ILE A 508 6.12 3.56 11.54
CA ILE A 508 4.96 3.67 12.45
C ILE A 508 3.86 4.53 11.82
N GLU A 509 4.22 5.63 11.15
CA GLU A 509 3.26 6.46 10.41
C GLU A 509 2.58 5.70 9.27
N THR A 510 3.36 4.93 8.49
CA THR A 510 2.83 4.10 7.39
C THR A 510 1.84 3.05 7.91
N VAL A 511 2.19 2.33 8.98
CA VAL A 511 1.31 1.30 9.54
C VAL A 511 0.09 1.89 10.26
N MET A 512 0.22 3.07 10.89
CA MET A 512 -0.91 3.80 11.47
C MET A 512 -1.92 4.21 10.39
N GLN A 513 -1.46 4.68 9.22
CA GLN A 513 -2.34 5.00 8.08
C GLN A 513 -3.09 3.75 7.58
N LYS A 514 -2.40 2.61 7.47
CA LYS A 514 -3.01 1.32 7.11
C LYS A 514 -4.03 0.86 8.15
N ALA A 515 -3.68 0.90 9.43
CA ALA A 515 -4.56 0.56 10.56
C ALA A 515 -5.81 1.45 10.61
N THR A 516 -5.64 2.77 10.41
CA THR A 516 -6.74 3.74 10.33
C THR A 516 -7.67 3.45 9.16
N SER A 517 -7.11 3.06 8.01
CA SER A 517 -7.90 2.64 6.84
C SER A 517 -8.72 1.38 7.15
N GLY A 518 -8.11 0.42 7.85
CA GLY A 518 -8.78 -0.78 8.36
C GLY A 518 -9.91 -0.48 9.34
N ALA A 519 -9.66 0.36 10.35
CA ALA A 519 -10.65 0.82 11.30
C ALA A 519 -11.82 1.54 10.60
N SER A 520 -11.53 2.37 9.60
CA SER A 520 -12.55 3.06 8.80
C SER A 520 -13.43 2.07 8.02
N ALA A 521 -12.84 1.02 7.44
CA ALA A 521 -13.58 -0.03 6.76
C ALA A 521 -14.49 -0.82 7.72
N LEU A 522 -13.98 -1.17 8.91
CA LEU A 522 -14.75 -1.81 9.97
C LEU A 522 -15.89 -0.91 10.48
N GLY A 523 -15.64 0.38 10.71
CA GLY A 523 -16.65 1.34 11.15
C GLY A 523 -17.77 1.57 10.12
N ALA A 524 -17.42 1.60 8.82
CA ALA A 524 -18.41 1.67 7.74
C ALA A 524 -19.27 0.39 7.69
N LEU A 525 -18.66 -0.78 7.90
CA LEU A 525 -19.37 -2.05 7.99
C LEU A 525 -20.28 -2.12 9.22
N GLN A 526 -19.80 -1.66 10.37
CA GLN A 526 -20.58 -1.56 11.61
C GLN A 526 -21.84 -0.71 11.39
N THR A 527 -21.68 0.51 10.88
CA THR A 527 -22.79 1.42 10.56
C THR A 527 -23.82 0.76 9.63
N ARG A 528 -23.35 -0.02 8.65
CA ARG A 528 -24.25 -0.76 7.73
C ARG A 528 -25.02 -1.86 8.44
N ILE A 529 -24.36 -2.63 9.32
CA ILE A 529 -25.02 -3.70 10.09
C ILE A 529 -26.05 -3.09 11.05
N ASP A 530 -25.71 -2.00 11.73
CA ASP A 530 -26.62 -1.32 12.67
C ASP A 530 -27.88 -0.82 11.95
N MET A 531 -27.74 -0.17 10.79
CA MET A 531 -28.89 0.24 9.97
C MET A 531 -29.79 -0.95 9.57
N GLN A 532 -29.20 -2.12 9.32
CA GLN A 532 -29.94 -3.32 8.92
C GLN A 532 -30.60 -4.00 10.12
N ALA A 533 -29.96 -3.97 11.29
CA ALA A 533 -30.52 -4.42 12.55
C ALA A 533 -31.74 -3.57 12.95
N ASP A 534 -31.63 -2.25 12.86
CA ASP A 534 -32.74 -1.31 13.13
C ASP A 534 -33.92 -1.52 12.18
N PHE A 535 -33.63 -1.74 10.89
CA PHE A 535 -34.65 -2.07 9.90
C PHE A 535 -35.35 -3.40 10.23
N ALA A 536 -34.59 -4.43 10.57
CA ALA A 536 -35.13 -5.74 10.95
C ALA A 536 -36.01 -5.63 12.20
N SER A 537 -35.56 -4.89 13.23
CA SER A 537 -36.34 -4.63 14.44
C SER A 537 -37.66 -3.90 14.11
N SER A 538 -37.59 -2.83 13.33
CA SER A 538 -38.77 -2.07 12.91
C SER A 538 -39.74 -2.92 12.09
N MET A 539 -39.25 -3.84 11.26
CA MET A 539 -40.08 -4.75 10.49
C MET A 539 -40.75 -5.80 11.38
N GLN A 540 -40.06 -6.31 12.40
CA GLN A 540 -40.65 -7.21 13.41
C GLN A 540 -41.81 -6.52 14.15
N ASP A 541 -41.63 -5.28 14.59
CA ASP A 541 -42.68 -4.52 15.29
C ASP A 541 -43.91 -4.27 14.42
N ASN A 542 -43.67 -3.90 13.15
CA ASN A 542 -44.75 -3.70 12.19
C ASN A 542 -45.50 -5.01 11.87
N LEU A 543 -44.79 -6.13 11.72
CA LEU A 543 -45.41 -7.44 11.55
C LEU A 543 -46.19 -7.87 12.79
N ALA A 544 -45.64 -7.67 14.00
CA ALA A 544 -46.33 -7.98 15.25
C ALA A 544 -47.65 -7.19 15.37
N SER A 545 -47.61 -5.88 15.12
CA SER A 545 -48.81 -5.03 15.10
C SER A 545 -49.80 -5.43 14.00
N GLY A 546 -49.30 -5.75 12.80
CA GLY A 546 -50.10 -6.19 11.67
C GLY A 546 -50.81 -7.53 11.93
N ILE A 547 -50.09 -8.51 12.49
CA ILE A 547 -50.65 -9.78 12.97
C ILE A 547 -51.74 -9.48 13.99
N GLY A 548 -51.43 -8.66 15.00
CA GLY A 548 -52.38 -8.35 16.06
C GLY A 548 -53.69 -7.73 15.55
N ARG A 549 -53.62 -6.79 14.61
CA ARG A 549 -54.81 -6.20 13.96
C ARG A 549 -55.66 -7.24 13.23
N LEU A 550 -55.05 -8.25 12.63
CA LEU A 550 -55.74 -9.30 11.89
C LEU A 550 -56.42 -10.29 12.83
N VAL A 551 -55.71 -10.77 13.84
CA VAL A 551 -56.12 -11.95 14.62
C VAL A 551 -56.42 -11.71 16.08
N ASP A 552 -56.01 -10.60 16.68
CA ASP A 552 -56.25 -10.35 18.11
C ASP A 552 -57.70 -9.98 18.38
N ALA A 553 -58.18 -10.39 19.56
CA ALA A 553 -59.47 -10.00 20.07
C ALA A 553 -59.34 -8.73 20.92
N ASP A 554 -60.28 -7.80 20.74
CA ASP A 554 -60.44 -6.68 21.65
C ASP A 554 -61.07 -7.19 22.96
N MET A 555 -60.27 -7.24 24.02
CA MET A 555 -60.66 -7.80 25.30
C MET A 555 -61.78 -7.02 25.98
N GLU A 556 -61.91 -5.71 25.73
CA GLU A 556 -63.02 -4.91 26.26
C GLU A 556 -64.34 -5.30 25.60
N THR A 557 -64.33 -5.41 24.27
CA THR A 557 -65.50 -5.87 23.51
C THR A 557 -65.86 -7.31 23.85
N VAL A 558 -64.86 -8.20 23.99
CA VAL A 558 -65.06 -9.61 24.36
C VAL A 558 -65.63 -9.72 25.77
N ALA A 559 -65.13 -8.95 26.74
CA ALA A 559 -65.64 -8.93 28.11
C ALA A 559 -67.10 -8.46 28.16
N ALA A 560 -67.42 -7.35 27.49
CA ALA A 560 -68.79 -6.84 27.40
C ALA A 560 -69.73 -7.85 26.75
N ARG A 561 -69.30 -8.50 25.66
CA ARG A 561 -70.08 -9.53 24.96
C ARG A 561 -70.27 -10.78 25.79
N SER A 562 -69.24 -11.20 26.54
CA SER A 562 -69.31 -12.36 27.44
C SER A 562 -70.36 -12.13 28.53
N ALA A 563 -70.34 -10.96 29.19
CA ALA A 563 -71.34 -10.59 30.18
C ALA A 563 -72.76 -10.54 29.61
N ALA A 564 -72.94 -9.98 28.41
CA ALA A 564 -74.22 -9.96 27.71
C ALA A 564 -74.74 -11.38 27.38
N LEU A 565 -73.87 -12.26 26.88
CA LEU A 565 -74.21 -13.65 26.53
C LEU A 565 -74.53 -14.49 27.78
N GLN A 566 -73.82 -14.28 28.89
CA GLN A 566 -74.15 -14.89 30.18
C GLN A 566 -75.54 -14.45 30.66
N THR A 567 -75.86 -13.17 30.53
CA THR A 567 -77.19 -12.64 30.87
C THR A 567 -78.28 -13.22 29.96
N GLN A 568 -78.02 -13.31 28.64
CA GLN A 568 -78.93 -13.94 27.68
C GLN A 568 -79.12 -15.43 27.95
N GLN A 569 -78.08 -16.14 28.40
CA GLN A 569 -78.16 -17.55 28.77
C GLN A 569 -79.12 -17.75 29.95
N GLN A 570 -78.99 -16.91 30.99
CA GLN A 570 -79.91 -16.92 32.14
C GLN A 570 -81.37 -16.65 31.71
N LEU A 571 -81.59 -15.65 30.85
CA LEU A 571 -82.93 -15.32 30.31
C LEU A 571 -83.49 -16.42 29.41
N ALA A 572 -82.65 -17.08 28.60
CA ALA A 572 -83.05 -18.19 27.74
C ALA A 572 -83.39 -19.45 28.55
N ILE A 573 -82.68 -19.72 29.65
CA ILE A 573 -83.03 -20.77 30.62
C ILE A 573 -84.39 -20.45 31.27
N GLN A 574 -84.62 -19.20 31.67
CA GLN A 574 -85.90 -18.76 32.22
C GLN A 574 -87.02 -18.90 31.18
N SER A 575 -86.81 -18.46 29.94
CA SER A 575 -87.78 -18.58 28.85
C SER A 575 -88.08 -20.03 28.48
N LEU A 576 -87.07 -20.91 28.49
CA LEU A 576 -87.25 -22.35 28.31
C LEU A 576 -88.08 -22.94 29.47
N SER A 577 -87.84 -22.51 30.71
CA SER A 577 -88.64 -22.94 31.87
C SER A 577 -90.10 -22.48 31.78
N ILE A 578 -90.36 -21.28 31.26
CA ILE A 578 -91.71 -20.71 31.04
C ILE A 578 -92.40 -21.44 29.89
N ALA A 579 -91.71 -21.63 28.75
CA ALA A 579 -92.21 -22.37 27.60
C ALA A 579 -92.53 -23.84 27.91
N ASN A 580 -91.82 -24.45 28.88
CA ASN A 580 -92.11 -25.79 29.39
C ASN A 580 -93.29 -25.84 30.37
N ARG A 581 -93.64 -24.72 31.04
CA ARG A 581 -94.81 -24.61 31.94
C ARG A 581 -96.12 -24.34 31.19
N ALA A 582 -96.08 -23.66 30.05
CA ALA A 582 -97.28 -23.29 29.29
C ALA A 582 -98.19 -24.47 28.86
N PRO A 583 -97.66 -25.65 28.44
CA PRO A 583 -98.49 -26.84 28.22
C PRO A 583 -99.10 -27.43 29.50
N GLN A 584 -98.45 -27.27 30.66
CA GLN A 584 -98.93 -27.78 31.96
C GLN A 584 -100.12 -26.96 32.46
N THR A 585 -100.07 -25.63 32.32
CA THR A 585 -101.22 -24.74 32.62
C THR A 585 -102.41 -24.97 31.69
N LEU A 586 -102.18 -25.41 30.45
CA LEU A 586 -103.25 -25.82 29.53
C LEU A 586 -103.87 -27.18 29.91
N LEU A 587 -103.07 -28.11 30.44
CA LEU A 587 -103.56 -29.39 30.99
C LEU A 587 -104.42 -29.19 32.25
N GLU A 588 -104.11 -28.18 33.08
CA GLU A 588 -104.94 -27.78 34.23
C GLU A 588 -106.28 -27.14 33.84
N LEU A 589 -106.41 -26.61 32.61
CA LEU A 589 -107.66 -26.05 32.06
C LEU A 589 -108.58 -27.10 31.43
N PHE A 590 -108.09 -28.32 31.21
CA PHE A 590 -108.85 -29.46 30.68
C PHE A 590 -109.07 -30.58 31.72
N GLN A 591 -108.67 -30.34 32.98
CA GLN A 591 -109.20 -31.04 34.17
C GLN A 591 -110.42 -30.27 34.68
#